data_AF-W0TEN6-F1
#
_entry.id   AF-W0TEN6-F1
#
_cell.length_a   1.000
_cell.length_b   1.000
_cell.length_c   1.000
_cell.angle_alpha   90.00
_cell.angle_beta   90.00
_cell.angle_gamma   90.00
#
_symmetry.space_group_name_H-M   'P 1'
#
loop_
_entity.id
_entity.type
_entity.pdbx_description
1 polymer ?
#
loop_
_entity_poly.entity_id
_entity_poly.type
_entity_poly.pdbx_seq_one_letter_code
_entity_poly.pdbx_strand_id
1 'polypeptide(L)'
;MDTALENIPEKAIPGDLICPLFESSNDTNQEIIYRFIPGHGCKTQQFEMNSQRIDAIVATLKGPIVVEPIEKESSSDSQDLLTNGNESETTFSENVPSEIEKEGRIIKQFLVSISNSNMHSSKFTDDQFINNLPREGDVVLARVTRINLQRITVDILAVETTPLPIDSGIGSNGSGITAPGGGSGAATFSISQASADLGETFRGIIRSQDVRATDRDRVKVMESFKPGDIIRAQVLSLGDGTHYYLTTASNQLGVVFAKSFNGAGEQMYAIDWQTMISPHTGITEKRKCAKPF
;
A
#
# COMPACT_ATOMS: atom_id res chain seq x y z
N MET A 1 -0.95 -2.02 34.55
CA MET A 1 -1.55 -1.78 33.21
C MET A 1 -1.74 -0.27 33.14
N ASP A 2 -1.32 0.36 32.03
CA ASP A 2 -1.37 1.82 31.90
C ASP A 2 -2.84 2.28 31.91
N THR A 3 -3.23 3.04 32.93
CA THR A 3 -4.63 3.44 33.20
C THR A 3 -5.30 4.21 32.05
N ALA A 4 -4.50 4.87 31.20
CA ALA A 4 -4.97 5.63 30.04
C ALA A 4 -5.56 4.73 28.94
N LEU A 5 -5.17 3.44 28.88
CA LEU A 5 -5.67 2.51 27.87
C LEU A 5 -7.00 1.86 28.26
N GLU A 6 -7.39 1.88 29.54
CA GLU A 6 -8.64 1.27 30.02
C GLU A 6 -9.89 2.07 29.61
N ASN A 7 -9.75 3.37 29.33
CA ASN A 7 -10.87 4.25 28.98
C ASN A 7 -11.24 4.21 27.48
N ILE A 8 -10.47 3.49 26.66
CA ILE A 8 -10.67 3.45 25.21
C ILE A 8 -11.73 2.37 24.88
N PRO A 9 -12.77 2.69 24.10
CA PRO A 9 -13.78 1.70 23.73
C PRO A 9 -13.19 0.58 22.86
N GLU A 10 -13.67 -0.66 23.02
CA GLU A 10 -13.19 -1.80 22.23
C GLU A 10 -13.64 -1.75 20.76
N LYS A 11 -14.79 -1.12 20.48
CA LYS A 11 -15.42 -1.05 19.16
C LYS A 11 -15.97 0.35 18.93
N ALA A 12 -15.92 0.80 17.69
CA ALA A 12 -16.51 2.07 17.30
C ALA A 12 -17.30 1.95 15.99
N ILE A 13 -18.23 2.87 15.82
CA ILE A 13 -18.90 3.18 14.56
C ILE A 13 -18.52 4.59 14.10
N PRO A 14 -18.69 4.92 12.80
CA PRO A 14 -18.39 6.26 12.30
C PRO A 14 -19.13 7.35 13.09
N GLY A 15 -18.37 8.31 13.64
CA GLY A 15 -18.87 9.40 14.47
C GLY A 15 -18.61 9.24 15.97
N ASP A 16 -18.22 8.05 16.44
CA ASP A 16 -17.92 7.83 17.86
C ASP A 16 -16.63 8.53 18.28
N LEU A 17 -16.65 9.11 19.49
CA LEU A 17 -15.48 9.69 20.16
C LEU A 17 -14.67 8.55 20.78
N ILE A 18 -13.39 8.44 20.43
CA ILE A 18 -12.50 7.38 20.92
C ILE A 18 -11.73 7.87 22.15
N CYS A 19 -10.91 8.90 21.99
CA CYS A 19 -10.06 9.45 23.05
C CYS A 19 -9.62 10.90 22.73
N PRO A 20 -9.18 11.69 23.73
CA PRO A 20 -8.53 12.98 23.49
C PRO A 20 -7.12 12.80 22.88
N LEU A 21 -6.55 13.86 22.30
CA LEU A 21 -5.20 13.80 21.71
C LEU A 21 -4.09 13.56 22.74
N PHE A 22 -4.29 14.05 23.96
CA PHE A 22 -3.34 13.96 25.05
C PHE A 22 -4.05 13.57 26.34
N GLU A 23 -3.45 12.65 27.07
CA GLU A 23 -3.90 12.25 28.40
C GLU A 23 -2.68 12.21 29.34
N SER A 24 -2.80 12.82 30.53
CA SER A 24 -1.75 12.77 31.54
C SER A 24 -2.13 11.74 32.61
N SER A 25 -1.17 10.91 33.00
CA SER A 25 -1.28 10.03 34.16
C SER A 25 -0.14 10.31 35.13
N ASN A 26 -0.49 10.49 36.40
CA ASN A 26 0.47 10.71 37.47
C ASN A 26 0.66 9.38 38.21
N ASP A 27 1.76 8.69 37.93
CA ASP A 27 2.11 7.48 38.66
C ASP A 27 3.40 7.70 39.48
N THR A 28 3.27 7.53 40.80
CA THR A 28 4.27 7.45 41.88
C THR A 28 5.50 8.39 41.97
N ASN A 29 5.80 9.25 40.99
CA ASN A 29 6.64 10.48 41.05
C ASN A 29 7.01 11.05 39.66
N GLN A 30 6.45 10.52 38.56
CA GLN A 30 6.74 10.96 37.20
C GLN A 30 5.45 11.33 36.47
N GLU A 31 5.45 12.48 35.78
CA GLU A 31 4.35 12.89 34.92
C GLU A 31 4.52 12.18 33.56
N ILE A 32 3.65 11.20 33.30
CA ILE A 32 3.61 10.47 32.03
C ILE A 32 2.51 11.06 31.17
N ILE A 33 2.83 11.37 29.92
CA ILE A 33 1.87 11.90 28.97
C ILE A 33 1.74 10.98 27.79
N TYR A 34 0.52 10.51 27.61
CA TYR A 34 0.07 9.72 26.49
C TYR A 34 -0.32 10.65 25.37
N ARG A 35 0.32 10.49 24.21
CA ARG A 35 -0.07 11.15 22.96
C ARG A 35 -0.68 10.12 22.04
N PHE A 36 -1.93 10.33 21.66
CA PHE A 36 -2.63 9.48 20.71
C PHE A 36 -2.56 10.09 19.31
N ILE A 37 -2.17 9.27 18.33
CA ILE A 37 -2.05 9.65 16.93
C ILE A 37 -3.16 8.94 16.14
N PRO A 38 -3.97 9.67 15.35
CA PRO A 38 -5.01 9.05 14.53
C PRO A 38 -4.38 8.25 13.39
N GLY A 39 -4.65 6.94 13.37
CA GLY A 39 -4.26 6.01 12.32
C GLY A 39 -5.40 5.71 11.35
N HIS A 40 -5.35 4.53 10.73
CA HIS A 40 -6.37 4.08 9.78
C HIS A 40 -7.76 4.04 10.43
N GLY A 41 -8.76 4.60 9.75
CA GLY A 41 -10.14 4.64 10.25
C GLY A 41 -10.42 5.63 11.38
N CYS A 42 -9.46 6.49 11.70
CA CYS A 42 -9.60 7.52 12.73
C CYS A 42 -9.30 8.91 12.14
N LYS A 43 -9.91 9.95 12.71
CA LYS A 43 -9.65 11.34 12.34
C LYS A 43 -9.72 12.25 13.57
N THR A 44 -8.78 13.19 13.67
CA THR A 44 -8.88 14.25 14.68
C THR A 44 -9.97 15.24 14.28
N GLN A 45 -10.88 15.51 15.22
CA GLN A 45 -11.92 16.51 15.07
C GLN A 45 -11.97 17.40 16.30
N GLN A 46 -12.16 18.69 16.06
CA GLN A 46 -12.34 19.69 17.11
C GLN A 46 -13.82 19.80 17.47
N PHE A 47 -14.11 19.76 18.76
CA PHE A 47 -15.44 19.92 19.33
C PHE A 47 -15.48 21.15 20.23
N GLU A 48 -16.61 21.83 20.27
CA GLU A 48 -16.86 22.93 21.18
C GLU A 48 -17.90 22.49 22.22
N MET A 49 -17.49 22.41 23.48
CA MET A 49 -18.36 22.07 24.61
C MET A 49 -18.16 23.11 25.71
N ASN A 50 -19.25 23.72 26.17
CA ASN A 50 -19.21 24.73 27.25
C ASN A 50 -18.19 25.88 26.99
N SER A 51 -18.11 26.36 25.74
CA SER A 51 -17.16 27.40 25.29
C SER A 51 -15.67 27.00 25.40
N GLN A 52 -15.37 25.72 25.61
CA GLN A 52 -14.03 25.15 25.52
C GLN A 52 -13.91 24.30 24.25
N ARG A 53 -12.76 24.43 23.58
CA ARG A 53 -12.43 23.62 22.41
C ARG A 53 -11.64 22.39 22.83
N ILE A 54 -12.12 21.22 22.44
CA ILE A 54 -11.53 19.92 22.75
C ILE A 54 -11.25 19.21 21.44
N ASP A 55 -10.00 18.82 21.22
CA ASP A 55 -9.63 17.99 20.08
C ASP A 55 -9.67 16.52 20.50
N ALA A 56 -10.48 15.74 19.80
CA ALA A 56 -10.66 14.32 20.05
C ALA A 56 -10.46 13.50 18.77
N ILE A 57 -10.01 12.27 18.94
CA ILE A 57 -9.96 11.27 17.88
C ILE A 57 -11.36 10.69 17.72
N VAL A 58 -11.88 10.76 16.50
CA VAL A 58 -13.20 10.27 16.10
C VAL A 58 -13.03 9.10 15.16
N ALA A 59 -13.87 8.09 15.32
CA ALA A 59 -13.97 6.97 14.40
C ALA A 59 -14.59 7.42 13.06
N THR A 60 -13.97 7.04 11.95
CA THR A 60 -14.53 7.21 10.59
C THR A 60 -14.95 5.88 9.98
N LEU A 61 -14.50 4.77 10.56
CA LEU A 61 -14.85 3.41 10.15
C LEU A 61 -15.54 2.66 11.29
N LYS A 62 -16.24 1.58 10.93
CA LYS A 62 -16.80 0.62 11.88
C LYS A 62 -15.79 -0.50 12.10
N GLY A 63 -15.46 -0.80 13.35
CA GLY A 63 -14.60 -1.94 13.67
C GLY A 63 -14.07 -1.93 15.09
N PRO A 64 -13.33 -2.97 15.49
CA PRO A 64 -12.55 -2.97 16.72
C PRO A 64 -11.41 -1.95 16.67
N ILE A 65 -11.22 -1.23 17.77
CA ILE A 65 -10.14 -0.26 17.94
C ILE A 65 -8.88 -1.00 18.38
N VAL A 66 -7.78 -0.70 17.70
CA VAL A 66 -6.45 -1.24 17.98
C VAL A 66 -5.55 -0.06 18.32
N VAL A 67 -4.90 -0.15 19.48
CA VAL A 67 -3.98 0.87 19.99
C VAL A 67 -2.61 0.25 20.11
N GLU A 68 -1.68 0.70 19.27
CA GLU A 68 -0.32 0.16 19.20
C GLU A 68 0.68 1.21 19.71
N PRO A 69 1.64 0.84 20.58
CA PRO A 69 2.71 1.75 20.96
C PRO A 69 3.63 1.99 19.75
N ILE A 70 4.00 3.25 19.53
CA ILE A 70 4.98 3.61 18.49
C ILE A 70 6.37 3.51 19.12
N GLU A 71 6.98 2.32 19.03
CA GLU A 71 8.39 2.12 19.41
C GLU A 71 9.30 2.65 18.28
N LYS A 72 10.36 3.39 18.64
CA LYS A 72 11.43 3.69 17.69
C LYS A 72 12.35 2.49 17.57
N GLU A 73 12.63 2.05 16.34
CA GLU A 73 13.87 1.33 16.06
C GLU A 73 15.03 2.25 16.48
N SER A 74 15.69 1.91 17.60
CA SER A 74 16.91 2.60 18.02
C SER A 74 17.94 2.44 16.91
N SER A 75 18.34 3.56 16.32
CA SER A 75 19.38 3.65 15.31
C SER A 75 20.74 3.24 15.90
N SER A 76 21.02 1.94 15.89
CA SER A 76 22.35 1.37 16.12
C SER A 76 22.56 0.23 15.13
N ASP A 77 22.84 0.59 13.88
CA ASP A 77 23.79 -0.10 12.99
C ASP A 77 23.80 0.60 11.61
N SER A 78 24.60 1.66 11.50
CA SER A 78 25.06 2.19 10.21
C SER A 78 26.31 3.03 10.44
N GLN A 79 27.45 2.35 10.60
CA GLN A 79 28.73 2.93 10.20
C GLN A 79 29.01 2.53 8.76
N ASP A 80 29.68 3.45 8.06
CA ASP A 80 30.33 3.35 6.76
C ASP A 80 29.50 3.62 5.49
N LEU A 81 29.37 4.91 5.11
CA LEU A 81 30.29 5.57 4.15
C LEU A 81 29.80 6.98 3.78
N LEU A 82 30.62 8.00 4.06
CA LEU A 82 30.48 9.35 3.52
C LEU A 82 31.13 9.43 2.13
N THR A 83 30.52 10.16 1.18
CA THR A 83 31.08 11.43 0.65
C THR A 83 30.19 12.10 -0.41
N ASN A 84 29.70 13.30 -0.03
CA ASN A 84 29.59 14.60 -0.73
C ASN A 84 29.07 14.75 -2.17
N GLY A 85 28.04 15.59 -2.28
CA GLY A 85 27.68 16.37 -3.47
C GLY A 85 26.32 17.08 -3.33
N ASN A 86 26.33 18.34 -2.93
CA ASN A 86 25.17 19.21 -2.66
C ASN A 86 24.26 19.39 -3.89
N GLU A 87 22.94 19.43 -3.68
CA GLU A 87 22.10 20.64 -3.81
C GLU A 87 20.65 20.36 -3.37
N SER A 88 20.01 21.44 -2.94
CA SER A 88 18.87 21.57 -2.04
C SER A 88 17.48 21.37 -2.68
N GLU A 89 16.63 20.57 -2.05
CA GLU A 89 15.17 20.78 -2.03
C GLU A 89 14.61 20.53 -0.63
N THR A 90 14.04 21.58 -0.05
CA THR A 90 13.33 21.61 1.23
C THR A 90 11.96 20.94 1.09
N THR A 91 11.82 19.72 1.60
CA THR A 91 10.53 19.13 1.94
C THR A 91 10.36 19.11 3.46
N PHE A 92 9.35 19.83 3.93
CA PHE A 92 8.91 19.83 5.33
C PHE A 92 8.35 18.45 5.67
N SER A 93 9.20 17.57 6.20
CA SER A 93 8.76 16.44 7.01
C SER A 93 8.64 16.93 8.45
N GLU A 94 7.42 16.93 8.98
CA GLU A 94 7.19 17.12 10.41
C GLU A 94 7.72 15.88 11.15
N ASN A 95 9.02 15.89 11.42
CA ASN A 95 9.68 14.99 12.33
C ASN A 95 9.14 15.22 13.75
N VAL A 96 8.17 14.41 14.15
CA VAL A 96 7.71 14.36 15.54
C VAL A 96 8.69 13.46 16.32
N PRO A 97 9.47 14.00 17.29
CA PRO A 97 10.39 13.17 18.05
C PRO A 97 9.59 12.36 19.08
N SER A 98 9.63 11.03 19.00
CA SER A 98 8.87 10.14 19.90
C SER A 98 9.54 9.81 21.24
N GLU A 99 10.52 10.60 21.69
CA GLU A 99 10.94 10.61 23.09
C GLU A 99 11.74 11.90 23.27
N ILE A 100 11.11 12.88 23.91
CA ILE A 100 11.79 14.12 24.29
C ILE A 100 11.83 14.10 25.80
N GLU A 101 12.94 13.67 26.38
CA GLU A 101 13.26 13.96 27.77
C GLU A 101 13.52 15.46 27.91
N LYS A 102 12.43 16.23 27.99
CA LYS A 102 12.47 17.61 28.46
C LYS A 102 12.00 17.58 29.91
N GLU A 103 12.93 17.83 30.83
CA GLU A 103 12.64 18.20 32.22
C GLU A 103 11.70 17.24 32.99
N GLY A 104 12.02 15.93 33.02
CA GLY A 104 11.31 14.97 33.90
C GLY A 104 9.94 14.49 33.41
N ARG A 105 9.55 14.83 32.18
CA ARG A 105 8.28 14.43 31.55
C ARG A 105 8.50 13.34 30.50
N ILE A 106 7.83 12.21 30.67
CA ILE A 106 7.92 11.07 29.74
C ILE A 106 6.72 11.13 28.79
N ILE A 107 6.98 11.14 27.48
CA ILE A 107 5.92 11.15 26.46
C ILE A 107 5.87 9.77 25.80
N LYS A 108 4.78 9.03 26.02
CA LYS A 108 4.50 7.77 25.33
C LYS A 108 3.56 8.04 24.15
N GLN A 109 3.88 7.51 22.97
CA GLN A 109 3.07 7.70 21.77
C GLN A 109 2.36 6.42 21.37
N PHE A 110 1.08 6.54 21.03
CA PHE A 110 0.23 5.42 20.62
C PHE A 110 -0.46 5.74 19.29
N LEU A 111 -0.45 4.79 18.37
CA LEU A 111 -1.22 4.83 17.15
C LEU A 111 -2.61 4.23 17.42
N VAL A 112 -3.65 5.02 17.23
CA VAL A 112 -5.05 4.59 17.38
C VAL A 112 -5.61 4.32 16.00
N SER A 113 -5.96 3.07 15.70
CA SER A 113 -6.53 2.69 14.42
C SER A 113 -7.75 1.81 14.61
N ILE A 114 -8.63 1.79 13.62
CA ILE A 114 -9.76 0.86 13.56
C ILE A 114 -9.36 -0.24 12.60
N SER A 115 -9.13 -1.43 13.13
CA SER A 115 -8.88 -2.60 12.31
C SER A 115 -10.19 -3.15 11.77
N ASN A 116 -10.14 -3.75 10.59
CA ASN A 116 -11.28 -4.48 10.08
C ASN A 116 -11.24 -5.89 10.72
N SER A 117 -12.28 -6.25 11.47
CA SER A 117 -12.31 -7.48 12.29
C SER A 117 -12.15 -8.79 11.52
N ASN A 118 -12.13 -8.74 10.19
CA ASN A 118 -12.10 -9.92 9.32
C ASN A 118 -10.72 -10.25 8.73
N MET A 119 -9.66 -9.47 8.97
CA MET A 119 -8.33 -9.75 8.37
C MET A 119 -7.73 -11.12 8.75
N HIS A 120 -8.16 -11.75 9.84
CA HIS A 120 -7.70 -13.08 10.25
C HIS A 120 -8.77 -14.18 10.25
N SER A 121 -10.00 -13.89 9.82
CA SER A 121 -11.12 -14.83 9.91
C SER A 121 -12.17 -14.60 8.82
N SER A 122 -11.84 -14.90 7.57
CA SER A 122 -12.75 -15.69 6.71
C SER A 122 -12.15 -15.89 5.32
N LYS A 123 -12.52 -17.02 4.70
CA LYS A 123 -12.27 -17.36 3.30
C LYS A 123 -13.06 -16.47 2.31
N PHE A 124 -13.40 -15.24 2.68
CA PHE A 124 -14.17 -14.29 1.89
C PHE A 124 -13.57 -12.90 2.05
N THR A 125 -13.24 -12.26 0.93
CA THR A 125 -12.68 -10.92 0.85
C THR A 125 -13.75 -9.88 1.22
N ASP A 126 -13.44 -8.94 2.12
CA ASP A 126 -14.33 -7.80 2.39
C ASP A 126 -14.39 -6.88 1.15
N ASP A 127 -15.60 -6.66 0.63
CA ASP A 127 -15.93 -5.84 -0.56
C ASP A 127 -15.79 -4.31 -0.33
N GLN A 128 -14.93 -3.86 0.58
CA GLN A 128 -14.78 -2.43 0.88
C GLN A 128 -13.66 -1.79 0.05
N PHE A 129 -14.04 -1.35 -1.16
CA PHE A 129 -13.20 -0.57 -2.10
C PHE A 129 -12.56 0.68 -1.46
N ILE A 130 -13.22 1.30 -0.48
CA ILE A 130 -12.86 2.65 -0.01
C ILE A 130 -11.61 2.65 0.91
N ASN A 131 -11.31 1.52 1.57
CA ASN A 131 -10.17 1.44 2.50
C ASN A 131 -8.86 0.99 1.85
N ASN A 132 -8.90 0.50 0.61
CA ASN A 132 -7.77 -0.18 -0.04
C ASN A 132 -7.30 0.55 -1.30
N LEU A 133 -7.36 1.89 -1.34
CA LEU A 133 -6.69 2.64 -2.42
C LEU A 133 -5.17 2.44 -2.27
N PRO A 134 -4.40 2.24 -3.37
CA PRO A 134 -2.96 2.03 -3.26
C PRO A 134 -2.28 3.24 -2.60
N ARG A 135 -1.63 3.02 -1.45
CA ARG A 135 -0.79 4.01 -0.77
C ARG A 135 0.68 3.69 -0.94
N GLU A 136 1.53 4.67 -0.66
CA GLU A 136 2.98 4.48 -0.67
C GLU A 136 3.37 3.39 0.34
N GLY A 137 4.19 2.44 -0.10
CA GLY A 137 4.58 1.28 0.69
C GLY A 137 3.67 0.05 0.54
N ASP A 138 2.44 0.20 0.03
CA ASP A 138 1.52 -0.92 -0.15
C ASP A 138 2.05 -1.89 -1.23
N VAL A 139 1.78 -3.17 -1.04
CA VAL A 139 2.12 -4.20 -2.03
C VAL A 139 0.91 -4.48 -2.91
N VAL A 140 1.09 -4.35 -4.22
CA VAL A 140 0.05 -4.54 -5.23
C VAL A 140 0.36 -5.73 -6.14
N LEU A 141 -0.71 -6.38 -6.60
CA LEU A 141 -0.66 -7.29 -7.73
C LEU A 141 -1.04 -6.51 -8.98
N ALA A 142 -0.18 -6.53 -9.99
CA ALA A 142 -0.38 -5.81 -11.23
C ALA A 142 -0.14 -6.69 -12.44
N ARG A 143 -0.85 -6.42 -13.54
CA ARG A 143 -0.67 -7.08 -14.82
C ARG A 143 0.15 -6.21 -15.75
N VAL A 144 1.19 -6.77 -16.35
CA VAL A 144 2.02 -6.06 -17.33
C VAL A 144 1.24 -5.87 -18.63
N THR A 145 1.01 -4.62 -19.02
CA THR A 145 0.26 -4.29 -20.24
C THR A 145 1.18 -3.92 -21.39
N ARG A 146 2.17 -3.07 -21.12
CA ARG A 146 3.09 -2.57 -22.16
C ARG A 146 4.52 -2.55 -21.66
N ILE A 147 5.44 -2.94 -22.54
CA ILE A 147 6.87 -2.94 -22.24
C ILE A 147 7.57 -2.00 -23.22
N ASN A 148 8.37 -1.09 -22.66
CA ASN A 148 9.33 -0.28 -23.38
C ASN A 148 10.75 -0.59 -22.86
N LEU A 149 11.78 -0.03 -23.52
CA LEU A 149 13.18 -0.23 -23.13
C LEU A 149 13.49 0.27 -21.71
N GLN A 150 12.94 1.42 -21.32
CA GLN A 150 13.26 2.11 -20.06
C GLN A 150 12.19 1.94 -18.96
N ARG A 151 11.00 1.43 -19.31
CA ARG A 151 9.89 1.29 -18.36
C ARG A 151 8.87 0.26 -18.82
N ILE A 152 8.12 -0.29 -17.88
CA ILE A 152 6.88 -1.03 -18.14
C ILE A 152 5.68 -0.25 -17.61
N THR A 153 4.56 -0.42 -18.30
CA THR A 153 3.24 0.00 -17.83
C THR A 153 2.49 -1.24 -17.37
N VAL A 154 1.80 -1.09 -16.25
CA VAL A 154 1.04 -2.17 -15.62
C VAL A 154 -0.34 -1.67 -15.20
N ASP A 155 -1.30 -2.59 -15.11
CA ASP A 155 -2.62 -2.35 -14.52
C ASP A 155 -2.64 -2.97 -13.13
N ILE A 156 -2.95 -2.20 -12.09
CA ILE A 156 -3.12 -2.70 -10.73
C ILE A 156 -4.44 -3.48 -10.67
N LEU A 157 -4.37 -4.74 -10.26
CA LEU A 157 -5.51 -5.65 -10.15
C LEU A 157 -5.96 -5.86 -8.70
N ALA A 158 -5.04 -5.70 -7.75
CA ALA A 158 -5.32 -5.85 -6.32
C ALA A 158 -4.29 -5.07 -5.49
N VAL A 159 -4.72 -4.55 -4.36
CA VAL A 159 -3.85 -4.08 -3.27
C VAL A 159 -3.91 -5.13 -2.17
N GLU A 160 -2.75 -5.66 -1.79
CA GLU A 160 -2.60 -6.75 -0.83
C GLU A 160 -3.44 -7.98 -1.22
N THR A 161 -4.55 -8.20 -0.52
CA THR A 161 -5.49 -9.32 -0.72
C THR A 161 -6.81 -8.88 -1.34
N THR A 162 -7.00 -7.58 -1.60
CA THR A 162 -8.28 -7.03 -2.04
C THR A 162 -8.25 -6.68 -3.52
N PRO A 163 -9.18 -7.20 -4.34
CA PRO A 163 -9.25 -6.88 -5.77
C PRO A 163 -9.65 -5.42 -6.00
N LEU A 164 -9.05 -4.81 -7.03
CA LEU A 164 -9.31 -3.43 -7.46
C LEU A 164 -9.26 -3.36 -8.99
N PRO A 165 -10.35 -2.96 -9.67
CA PRO A 165 -11.68 -2.66 -9.13
C PRO A 165 -12.40 -3.92 -8.62
N ILE A 166 -13.46 -3.75 -7.83
CA ILE A 166 -14.31 -4.86 -7.36
C ILE A 166 -14.93 -5.60 -8.55
N ASP A 167 -15.41 -4.85 -9.54
CA ASP A 167 -15.95 -5.40 -10.78
C ASP A 167 -15.00 -5.12 -11.95
N SER A 168 -14.52 -6.21 -12.56
CA SER A 168 -13.67 -6.15 -13.76
C SER A 168 -14.46 -5.85 -15.04
N GLY A 169 -15.79 -5.76 -14.98
CA GLY A 169 -16.65 -5.48 -16.13
C GLY A 169 -16.77 -6.65 -17.11
N ILE A 170 -16.56 -7.89 -16.65
CA ILE A 170 -16.62 -9.07 -17.53
C ILE A 170 -18.05 -9.24 -18.06
N GLY A 171 -18.19 -9.35 -19.38
CA GLY A 171 -19.48 -9.52 -20.05
C GLY A 171 -20.19 -8.22 -20.43
N SER A 172 -19.69 -7.04 -20.02
CA SER A 172 -20.25 -5.75 -20.42
C SER A 172 -20.16 -5.49 -21.93
N ASN A 173 -19.09 -5.99 -22.56
CA ASN A 173 -18.77 -5.76 -23.98
C ASN A 173 -19.23 -6.90 -24.90
N GLY A 174 -20.18 -7.71 -24.45
CA GLY A 174 -20.75 -8.83 -25.22
C GLY A 174 -20.03 -10.16 -25.02
N SER A 175 -20.13 -11.05 -26.02
CA SER A 175 -19.69 -12.46 -25.94
C SER A 175 -18.21 -12.68 -26.32
N GLY A 176 -17.58 -11.69 -26.97
CA GLY A 176 -16.18 -11.77 -27.40
C GLY A 176 -15.16 -11.45 -26.30
N ILE A 177 -13.89 -11.74 -26.56
CA ILE A 177 -12.77 -11.31 -25.70
C ILE A 177 -12.46 -9.85 -26.04
N THR A 178 -12.96 -8.94 -25.21
CA THR A 178 -12.81 -7.50 -25.41
C THR A 178 -12.23 -6.85 -24.15
N ALA A 179 -11.34 -5.87 -24.32
CA ALA A 179 -10.83 -5.08 -23.20
C ALA A 179 -11.96 -4.24 -22.55
N PRO A 180 -11.84 -3.79 -21.29
CA PRO A 180 -12.89 -3.04 -20.59
C PRO A 180 -13.44 -1.84 -21.38
N GLY A 181 -12.57 -1.03 -22.00
CA GLY A 181 -12.96 0.12 -22.81
C GLY A 181 -13.23 -0.18 -24.30
N GLY A 182 -13.39 -1.45 -24.69
CA GLY A 182 -13.47 -1.86 -26.10
C GLY A 182 -14.88 -2.01 -26.68
N GLY A 183 -15.93 -1.87 -25.88
CA GLY A 183 -17.32 -1.94 -26.32
C GLY A 183 -17.98 -0.58 -26.48
N SER A 184 -19.28 -0.60 -26.81
CA SER A 184 -20.07 0.61 -27.03
C SER A 184 -20.23 1.49 -25.79
N GLY A 185 -20.18 0.89 -24.59
CA GLY A 185 -20.32 1.61 -23.32
C GLY A 185 -19.25 2.70 -23.14
N ALA A 186 -18.00 2.38 -23.49
CA ALA A 186 -16.87 3.29 -23.40
C ALA A 186 -17.01 4.52 -24.31
N ALA A 187 -17.64 4.36 -25.49
CA ALA A 187 -17.87 5.48 -26.42
C ALA A 187 -18.94 6.46 -25.90
N THR A 188 -19.86 5.99 -25.06
CA THR A 188 -20.93 6.80 -24.45
C THR A 188 -20.62 7.22 -23.01
N PHE A 189 -19.41 6.93 -22.52
CA PHE A 189 -19.02 7.22 -21.15
C PHE A 189 -19.02 8.73 -20.87
N SER A 190 -19.68 9.13 -19.79
CA SER A 190 -19.85 10.53 -19.40
C SER A 190 -18.89 10.91 -18.26
N ILE A 191 -17.76 11.51 -18.63
CA ILE A 191 -16.70 11.96 -17.69
C ILE A 191 -17.23 12.99 -16.67
N SER A 192 -18.28 13.75 -16.99
CA SER A 192 -18.89 14.71 -16.06
C SER A 192 -19.76 14.07 -14.99
N GLN A 193 -20.16 12.80 -15.16
CA GLN A 193 -21.08 12.11 -14.27
C GLN A 193 -20.42 10.97 -13.49
N ALA A 194 -19.34 10.39 -14.02
CA ALA A 194 -18.62 9.28 -13.41
C ALA A 194 -17.11 9.48 -13.50
N SER A 195 -16.40 9.02 -12.48
CA SER A 195 -14.94 9.20 -12.37
C SER A 195 -14.12 8.21 -13.19
N ALA A 196 -14.66 7.04 -13.51
CA ALA A 196 -13.99 5.98 -14.25
C ALA A 196 -15.02 5.09 -14.97
N ASP A 197 -14.60 4.46 -16.07
CA ASP A 197 -15.43 3.49 -16.81
C ASP A 197 -15.46 2.13 -16.10
N LEU A 198 -16.42 1.28 -16.47
CA LEU A 198 -16.57 -0.05 -15.88
C LEU A 198 -15.35 -0.93 -16.19
N GLY A 199 -14.74 -1.50 -15.14
CA GLY A 199 -13.53 -2.31 -15.27
C GLY A 199 -12.25 -1.50 -15.55
N GLU A 200 -12.30 -0.17 -15.44
CA GLU A 200 -11.11 0.67 -15.46
C GLU A 200 -10.27 0.45 -14.19
N THR A 201 -8.99 0.12 -14.38
CA THR A 201 -8.02 -0.15 -13.32
C THR A 201 -7.06 1.02 -13.13
N PHE A 202 -6.55 1.21 -11.92
CA PHE A 202 -5.42 2.10 -11.69
C PHE A 202 -4.19 1.61 -12.46
N ARG A 203 -3.48 2.52 -13.14
CA ARG A 203 -2.28 2.18 -13.89
C ARG A 203 -1.03 2.49 -13.09
N GLY A 204 0.01 1.71 -13.31
CA GLY A 204 1.33 1.91 -12.71
C GLY A 204 2.44 1.88 -13.74
N ILE A 205 3.58 2.45 -13.38
CA ILE A 205 4.81 2.40 -14.15
C ILE A 205 5.92 1.87 -13.24
N ILE A 206 6.72 0.94 -13.78
CA ILE A 206 7.99 0.52 -13.18
C ILE A 206 9.09 0.91 -14.14
N ARG A 207 10.01 1.77 -13.67
CA ARG A 207 11.17 2.22 -14.45
C ARG A 207 12.27 1.16 -14.39
N SER A 208 13.19 1.14 -15.36
CA SER A 208 14.26 0.15 -15.43
C SER A 208 15.13 0.10 -14.17
N GLN A 209 15.36 1.27 -13.55
CA GLN A 209 16.12 1.39 -12.29
C GLN A 209 15.39 0.84 -11.06
N ASP A 210 14.06 0.73 -11.11
CA ASP A 210 13.23 0.26 -9.98
C ASP A 210 12.90 -1.24 -10.11
N VAL A 211 13.55 -1.95 -11.04
CA VAL A 211 13.34 -3.39 -11.22
C VAL A 211 14.15 -4.19 -10.23
N ARG A 212 15.39 -3.83 -9.93
CA ARG A 212 16.28 -4.58 -9.02
C ARG A 212 16.89 -3.66 -7.98
N ALA A 213 17.18 -4.19 -6.79
CA ALA A 213 17.90 -3.45 -5.77
C ALA A 213 19.34 -3.14 -6.23
N THR A 214 20.00 -4.14 -6.81
CA THR A 214 21.37 -4.10 -7.32
C THR A 214 21.41 -4.05 -8.84
N ASP A 215 22.54 -3.61 -9.41
CA ASP A 215 22.80 -3.55 -10.85
C ASP A 215 21.73 -2.80 -11.67
N ARG A 216 21.21 -1.69 -11.13
CA ARG A 216 20.10 -0.91 -11.71
C ARG A 216 20.34 -0.47 -13.15
N ASP A 217 21.60 -0.17 -13.51
CA ASP A 217 21.97 0.33 -14.85
C ASP A 217 22.04 -0.77 -15.91
N ARG A 218 22.20 -2.04 -15.50
CA ARG A 218 22.33 -3.19 -16.42
C ARG A 218 21.01 -3.92 -16.63
N VAL A 219 19.94 -3.48 -15.97
CA VAL A 219 18.63 -4.12 -16.06
C VAL A 219 18.10 -4.07 -17.49
N LYS A 220 17.84 -5.25 -18.06
CA LYS A 220 17.07 -5.40 -19.28
C LYS A 220 15.63 -5.73 -18.95
N VAL A 221 14.76 -4.76 -19.18
CA VAL A 221 13.31 -4.87 -18.90
C VAL A 221 12.68 -6.03 -19.69
N MET A 222 13.05 -6.19 -20.95
CA MET A 222 12.56 -7.27 -21.84
C MET A 222 12.93 -8.69 -21.36
N GLU A 223 13.99 -8.84 -20.56
CA GLU A 223 14.38 -10.12 -19.95
C GLU A 223 13.74 -10.31 -18.56
N SER A 224 13.16 -9.26 -17.98
CA SER A 224 12.59 -9.28 -16.64
C SER A 224 11.08 -9.52 -16.66
N PHE A 225 10.37 -8.99 -17.65
CA PHE A 225 8.91 -9.05 -17.75
C PHE A 225 8.46 -9.34 -19.18
N LYS A 226 7.27 -9.92 -19.32
CA LYS A 226 6.54 -10.07 -20.59
C LYS A 226 5.11 -9.52 -20.48
N PRO A 227 4.49 -9.10 -21.60
CA PRO A 227 3.09 -8.68 -21.59
C PRO A 227 2.19 -9.82 -21.09
N GLY A 228 1.24 -9.48 -20.22
CA GLY A 228 0.33 -10.44 -19.60
C GLY A 228 0.84 -11.06 -18.29
N ASP A 229 2.08 -10.80 -17.89
CA ASP A 229 2.61 -11.27 -16.61
C ASP A 229 1.89 -10.63 -15.44
N ILE A 230 1.67 -11.40 -14.37
CA ILE A 230 1.21 -10.86 -13.09
C ILE A 230 2.42 -10.73 -12.16
N ILE A 231 2.64 -9.50 -11.74
CA ILE A 231 3.75 -9.11 -10.89
C ILE A 231 3.24 -8.66 -9.52
N ARG A 232 4.02 -8.97 -8.49
CA ARG A 232 3.92 -8.38 -7.17
C ARG A 232 4.90 -7.21 -7.11
N ALA A 233 4.39 -6.00 -6.91
CA ALA A 233 5.16 -4.78 -6.87
C ALA A 233 4.78 -3.97 -5.64
N GLN A 234 5.65 -3.07 -5.19
CA GLN A 234 5.36 -2.15 -4.10
C GLN A 234 5.14 -0.75 -4.67
N VAL A 235 4.18 -0.01 -4.15
CA VAL A 235 3.95 1.39 -4.51
C VAL A 235 5.09 2.22 -3.94
N LEU A 236 5.88 2.86 -4.81
CA LEU A 236 6.95 3.77 -4.42
C LEU A 236 6.37 5.15 -4.12
N SER A 237 5.54 5.66 -5.03
CA SER A 237 4.83 6.93 -4.86
C SER A 237 3.55 6.98 -5.68
N LEU A 238 2.65 7.90 -5.32
CA LEU A 238 1.39 8.11 -6.04
C LEU A 238 1.61 8.55 -7.50
N GLY A 239 2.75 9.17 -7.79
CA GLY A 239 3.16 9.57 -9.14
C GLY A 239 2.39 10.73 -9.73
N ASP A 240 1.94 10.57 -10.97
CA ASP A 240 1.06 11.52 -11.63
C ASP A 240 -0.38 10.98 -11.61
N GLY A 241 -1.40 11.85 -11.79
CA GLY A 241 -2.81 11.42 -11.74
C GLY A 241 -3.21 10.33 -12.77
N THR A 242 -2.26 9.85 -13.59
CA THR A 242 -2.44 8.76 -14.54
C THR A 242 -1.72 7.47 -14.16
N HIS A 243 -0.57 7.54 -13.49
CA HIS A 243 0.27 6.39 -13.18
C HIS A 243 0.90 6.46 -11.79
N TYR A 244 0.71 5.41 -11.02
CA TYR A 244 1.49 5.13 -9.81
C TYR A 244 2.93 4.76 -10.17
N TYR A 245 3.91 5.21 -9.39
CA TYR A 245 5.27 4.67 -9.51
C TYR A 245 5.39 3.44 -8.63
N LEU A 246 5.75 2.32 -9.24
CA LEU A 246 5.89 1.04 -8.56
C LEU A 246 7.35 0.59 -8.63
N THR A 247 7.73 -0.25 -7.68
CA THR A 247 9.06 -0.89 -7.61
C THR A 247 8.93 -2.40 -7.45
N THR A 248 9.89 -3.12 -8.02
CA THR A 248 10.08 -4.56 -7.76
C THR A 248 11.46 -4.83 -7.18
N ALA A 249 12.16 -3.81 -6.68
CA ALA A 249 13.51 -3.86 -6.15
C ALA A 249 13.64 -4.57 -4.78
N SER A 250 12.89 -5.64 -4.56
CA SER A 250 13.01 -6.54 -3.42
C SER A 250 12.92 -8.00 -3.88
N ASN A 251 13.40 -8.92 -3.06
CA ASN A 251 13.42 -10.37 -3.36
C ASN A 251 12.02 -10.98 -3.39
N GLN A 252 11.10 -10.43 -2.59
CA GLN A 252 9.71 -10.89 -2.54
C GLN A 252 8.81 -10.24 -3.61
N LEU A 253 9.35 -9.32 -4.41
CA LEU A 253 8.64 -8.60 -5.46
C LEU A 253 9.13 -9.09 -6.82
N GLY A 254 8.27 -9.11 -7.84
CA GLY A 254 8.58 -9.63 -9.17
C GLY A 254 7.44 -10.43 -9.78
N VAL A 255 7.73 -11.18 -10.82
CA VAL A 255 6.77 -12.05 -11.51
C VAL A 255 6.35 -13.19 -10.56
N VAL A 256 5.05 -13.31 -10.35
CA VAL A 256 4.41 -14.36 -9.55
C VAL A 256 3.68 -15.35 -10.46
N PHE A 257 3.01 -14.84 -11.48
CA PHE A 257 2.31 -15.66 -12.45
C PHE A 257 2.71 -15.27 -13.87
N ALA A 258 2.96 -16.28 -14.69
CA ALA A 258 3.41 -16.13 -16.06
C ALA A 258 2.87 -17.28 -16.91
N LYS A 259 2.72 -16.98 -18.20
CA LYS A 259 2.49 -17.98 -19.25
C LYS A 259 3.61 -17.93 -20.27
N SER A 260 3.90 -19.08 -20.88
CA SER A 260 4.88 -19.15 -21.98
C SER A 260 4.34 -18.47 -23.23
N PHE A 261 5.25 -18.14 -24.17
CA PHE A 261 4.90 -17.52 -25.45
C PHE A 261 4.03 -16.24 -25.30
N ASN A 262 4.43 -15.35 -24.39
CA ASN A 262 3.74 -14.07 -24.12
C ASN A 262 2.23 -14.20 -23.85
N GLY A 263 1.80 -15.26 -23.15
CA GLY A 263 0.39 -15.44 -22.77
C GLY A 263 -0.38 -16.48 -23.58
N ALA A 264 0.14 -16.91 -24.74
CA ALA A 264 -0.51 -17.89 -25.60
C ALA A 264 -0.30 -19.34 -25.14
N GLY A 265 0.77 -19.58 -24.40
CA GLY A 265 1.15 -20.91 -23.92
C GLY A 265 0.59 -21.24 -22.54
N GLU A 266 1.26 -22.21 -21.91
CA GLU A 266 0.89 -22.76 -20.62
C GLU A 266 1.47 -21.95 -19.46
N GLN A 267 0.95 -22.21 -18.26
CA GLN A 267 1.48 -21.63 -17.04
C GLN A 267 2.93 -22.06 -16.79
N MET A 268 3.76 -21.12 -16.35
CA MET A 268 5.15 -21.34 -15.99
C MET A 268 5.34 -21.25 -14.48
N TYR A 269 6.36 -21.92 -13.97
CA TYR A 269 6.77 -21.88 -12.56
C TYR A 269 8.18 -21.33 -12.43
N ALA A 270 8.41 -20.52 -11.39
CA ALA A 270 9.74 -20.00 -11.09
C ALA A 270 10.64 -21.13 -10.56
N ILE A 271 11.77 -21.34 -11.22
CA ILE A 271 12.82 -22.28 -10.78
C ILE A 271 13.92 -21.54 -10.02
N ASP A 272 14.23 -20.32 -10.46
CA ASP A 272 15.25 -19.45 -9.90
C ASP A 272 14.75 -17.99 -9.94
N TRP A 273 15.45 -17.05 -9.30
CA TRP A 273 15.12 -15.62 -9.28
C TRP A 273 15.09 -14.97 -10.67
N GLN A 274 15.69 -15.61 -11.68
CA GLN A 274 15.82 -15.08 -13.04
C GLN A 274 15.15 -15.93 -14.13
N THR A 275 14.59 -17.09 -13.79
CA THR A 275 14.13 -18.07 -14.79
C THR A 275 12.83 -18.74 -14.36
N MET A 276 11.90 -18.85 -15.31
CA MET A 276 10.69 -19.67 -15.19
C MET A 276 10.71 -20.80 -16.22
N ILE A 277 10.07 -21.93 -15.92
CA ILE A 277 9.94 -23.09 -16.81
C ILE A 277 8.47 -23.48 -16.98
N SER A 278 8.08 -23.84 -18.20
CA SER A 278 6.81 -24.55 -18.43
C SER A 278 7.03 -26.04 -18.16
N PRO A 279 6.24 -26.66 -17.26
CA PRO A 279 6.48 -28.04 -16.82
C PRO A 279 6.23 -29.07 -17.92
N HIS A 280 5.30 -28.82 -18.86
CA HIS A 280 5.00 -29.78 -19.93
C HIS A 280 5.96 -29.64 -21.11
N THR A 281 6.31 -28.41 -21.49
CA THR A 281 7.17 -28.17 -22.66
C THR A 281 8.66 -28.16 -22.33
N GLY A 282 9.03 -27.96 -21.06
CA GLY A 282 10.42 -27.81 -20.62
C GLY A 282 11.08 -26.50 -21.07
N ILE A 283 10.34 -25.60 -21.73
CA ILE A 283 10.87 -24.33 -22.22
C ILE A 283 11.11 -23.40 -21.04
N THR A 284 12.32 -22.86 -20.96
CA THR A 284 12.73 -21.88 -19.97
C THR A 284 12.68 -20.47 -20.54
N GLU A 285 12.07 -19.54 -19.81
CA GLU A 285 12.08 -18.11 -20.14
C GLU A 285 12.67 -17.30 -19.00
N LYS A 286 13.45 -16.27 -19.33
CA LYS A 286 13.97 -15.33 -18.34
C LYS A 286 12.87 -14.40 -17.86
N ARG A 287 12.76 -14.25 -16.53
CA ARG A 287 11.84 -13.34 -15.83
C ARG A 287 12.47 -12.92 -14.52
N LYS A 288 12.11 -11.76 -13.98
CA LYS A 288 12.48 -11.39 -12.60
C LYS A 288 11.46 -11.97 -11.64
N CYS A 289 11.70 -13.19 -11.16
CA CYS A 289 10.75 -13.92 -10.32
C CYS A 289 10.75 -13.40 -8.88
N ALA A 290 9.56 -13.37 -8.27
CA ALA A 290 9.43 -13.19 -6.82
C ALA A 290 9.78 -14.51 -6.10
N LYS A 291 10.34 -14.42 -4.90
CA LYS A 291 10.57 -15.58 -4.05
C LYS A 291 9.22 -16.24 -3.67
N PRO A 292 9.01 -17.54 -3.95
CA PRO A 292 7.71 -18.20 -3.76
C PRO A 292 7.34 -18.52 -2.29
N PHE A 293 8.31 -18.52 -1.37
CA PHE A 293 8.14 -18.68 0.08
C PHE A 293 9.43 -18.26 0.80
#